data_AF-A0A1N7PKK1-F1
#
_entry.id   AF-A0A1N7PKK1-F1
#
_cell.length_a   1.000
_cell.length_b   1.000
_cell.length_c   1.000
_cell.angle_alpha   90.00
_cell.angle_beta   90.00
_cell.angle_gamma   90.00
#
_symmetry.space_group_name_H-M   'P 1'
#
loop_
_entity.id
_entity.type
_entity.pdbx_description
1 polymer ?
#
loop_
_entity_poly.entity_id
_entity_poly.type
_entity_poly.pdbx_seq_one_letter_code
_entity_poly.pdbx_strand_id
1 'polypeptide(L)'
;MDATSDGSGSGKCVPPSFGAVIVREGEVIATGVNETGKIQDPTAHAEIQAIREACRKLGKTVLDDCEMFASGEPCSMCMGAIQWAGFRAVWFAAAMEESERLGLKPAKGVDMIPVQKLEMNDREKHPFRLWERLQQQE
;
A
#
# COMPACT_ATOMS: atom_id res chain seq x y z
N MET A 1 -41.41 -1.44 -7.70
CA MET A 1 -41.99 -2.53 -6.91
C MET A 1 -40.84 -3.50 -6.68
N ASP A 2 -40.08 -3.49 -5.59
CA ASP A 2 -40.27 -2.87 -4.29
C ASP A 2 -38.97 -2.28 -3.76
N ALA A 3 -39.09 -1.09 -3.19
CA ALA A 3 -38.10 -0.45 -2.33
C ALA A 3 -38.82 -0.11 -1.01
N THR A 4 -38.83 -1.08 -0.10
CA THR A 4 -39.13 -0.98 1.34
C THR A 4 -38.51 -2.26 1.92
N SER A 5 -37.73 -2.33 2.98
CA SER A 5 -37.44 -1.58 4.20
C SER A 5 -36.23 -2.34 4.78
N ASP A 6 -35.24 -1.80 5.50
CA ASP A 6 -35.35 -1.19 6.82
C ASP A 6 -33.95 -0.71 7.27
N GLY A 7 -33.89 0.45 7.90
CA GLY A 7 -32.70 0.92 8.58
C GLY A 7 -32.65 0.38 10.01
N SER A 8 -31.95 -0.73 10.23
CA SER A 8 -31.39 -1.10 11.54
C SER A 8 -30.63 -2.42 11.46
N GLY A 9 -29.40 -2.37 10.97
CA GLY A 9 -28.48 -3.50 11.07
C GLY A 9 -27.07 -2.94 11.13
N SER A 10 -26.34 -3.28 12.19
CA SER A 10 -24.91 -2.97 12.33
C SER A 10 -24.18 -3.42 11.06
N GLY A 11 -23.96 -2.49 10.12
CA GLY A 11 -23.35 -2.79 8.84
C GLY A 11 -21.95 -3.30 9.10
N LYS A 12 -21.74 -4.60 8.93
CA LYS A 12 -20.37 -5.13 8.85
C LYS A 12 -19.71 -4.36 7.73
N CYS A 13 -18.79 -3.47 8.08
CA CYS A 13 -17.83 -2.89 7.14
C CYS A 13 -16.95 -4.07 6.71
N VAL A 14 -17.43 -4.84 5.74
CA VAL A 14 -16.62 -5.89 5.13
C VAL A 14 -15.48 -5.13 4.44
N PRO A 15 -14.23 -5.32 4.88
CA PRO A 15 -13.13 -4.62 4.24
C PRO A 15 -13.13 -4.98 2.75
N PRO A 16 -12.92 -4.00 1.87
CA PRO A 16 -12.96 -4.24 0.44
C PRO A 16 -12.02 -5.37 0.03
N SER A 17 -12.54 -6.29 -0.78
CA SER A 17 -11.79 -7.41 -1.33
C SER A 17 -10.87 -6.91 -2.44
N PHE A 18 -9.64 -6.54 -2.07
CA PHE A 18 -8.58 -6.23 -3.02
C PHE A 18 -7.58 -7.38 -3.12
N GLY A 19 -7.09 -7.61 -4.34
CA GLY A 19 -6.05 -8.59 -4.65
C GLY A 19 -4.97 -7.99 -5.55
N ALA A 20 -3.76 -8.52 -5.44
CA ALA A 20 -2.63 -8.15 -6.30
C ALA A 20 -1.78 -9.39 -6.60
N VAL A 21 -1.20 -9.44 -7.79
CA VAL A 21 -0.24 -10.48 -8.19
C VAL A 21 1.00 -9.81 -8.78
N ILE A 22 2.15 -10.41 -8.53
CA ILE A 22 3.43 -9.98 -9.10
C ILE A 22 3.94 -11.08 -10.02
N VAL A 23 4.23 -10.69 -11.26
CA VAL A 23 4.71 -11.56 -12.32
C VAL A 23 6.16 -11.22 -12.63
N ARG A 24 6.99 -12.23 -12.86
CA ARG A 24 8.38 -12.12 -13.31
C ARG A 24 8.60 -13.18 -14.38
N GLU A 25 9.06 -12.77 -15.56
CA GLU A 25 9.31 -13.69 -16.69
C GLU A 25 8.08 -14.53 -17.09
N GLY A 26 6.88 -13.97 -16.97
CA GLY A 26 5.63 -14.65 -17.28
C GLY A 26 5.10 -15.58 -16.17
N GLU A 27 5.82 -15.71 -15.06
CA GLU A 27 5.41 -16.54 -13.92
C GLU A 27 4.95 -15.68 -12.73
N VAL A 28 3.86 -16.11 -12.08
CA VAL A 28 3.41 -15.49 -10.82
C VAL A 28 4.38 -15.86 -9.71
N ILE A 29 5.10 -14.87 -9.19
CA ILE A 29 6.06 -15.09 -8.12
C ILE A 29 5.49 -14.81 -6.73
N ALA A 30 4.49 -13.92 -6.62
CA ALA A 30 3.88 -13.54 -5.36
C ALA A 30 2.43 -13.09 -5.55
N THR A 31 1.64 -13.20 -4.49
CA THR A 31 0.22 -12.82 -4.45
C THR A 31 -0.09 -12.09 -3.15
N GLY A 32 -1.01 -11.14 -3.18
CA GLY A 32 -1.44 -10.42 -2.00
C GLY A 32 -2.94 -10.22 -2.00
N VAL A 33 -3.53 -10.26 -0.81
CA VAL A 33 -4.92 -9.87 -0.56
C VAL A 33 -4.95 -8.84 0.55
N ASN A 34 -6.01 -8.01 0.59
CA ASN A 34 -6.20 -7.12 1.72
C ASN A 34 -6.38 -7.93 3.02
N GLU A 35 -5.53 -7.66 4.01
CA GLU A 35 -5.59 -8.30 5.33
C GLU A 35 -5.77 -7.30 6.47
N THR A 36 -6.10 -6.03 6.17
CA THR A 36 -6.17 -4.95 7.17
C THR A 36 -7.02 -5.30 8.38
N GLY A 37 -8.24 -5.78 8.16
CA GLY A 37 -9.14 -6.19 9.25
C GLY A 37 -8.74 -7.50 9.92
N LYS A 38 -8.00 -8.37 9.22
CA LYS A 38 -7.62 -9.71 9.69
C LYS A 38 -6.42 -9.66 10.62
N ILE A 39 -5.39 -8.88 10.27
CA ILE A 39 -4.13 -8.81 11.03
C ILE A 39 -3.94 -7.48 11.76
N GLN A 40 -4.96 -6.61 11.75
CA GLN A 40 -4.95 -5.30 12.41
C GLN A 40 -3.79 -4.40 11.94
N ASP A 41 -3.39 -4.52 10.67
CA ASP A 41 -2.36 -3.70 10.03
C ASP A 41 -3.00 -2.79 8.97
N PRO A 42 -3.10 -1.46 9.19
CA PRO A 42 -3.67 -0.54 8.21
C PRO A 42 -2.86 -0.47 6.91
N THR A 43 -1.62 -0.96 6.89
CA THR A 43 -0.77 -1.02 5.69
C THR A 43 -0.93 -2.32 4.91
N ALA A 44 -1.67 -3.31 5.43
CA ALA A 44 -1.83 -4.63 4.83
C ALA A 44 -2.79 -4.65 3.62
N HIS A 45 -2.56 -3.74 2.68
CA HIS A 45 -3.19 -3.73 1.37
C HIS A 45 -2.63 -4.84 0.48
N ALA A 46 -3.38 -5.23 -0.54
CA ALA A 46 -3.03 -6.34 -1.40
C ALA A 46 -1.67 -6.14 -2.09
N GLU A 47 -1.41 -4.94 -2.60
CA GLU A 47 -0.17 -4.55 -3.28
C GLU A 47 1.02 -4.61 -2.31
N ILE A 48 0.84 -4.11 -1.08
CA ILE A 48 1.88 -4.17 -0.04
C ILE A 48 2.19 -5.61 0.34
N GLN A 49 1.18 -6.46 0.50
CA GLN A 49 1.38 -7.87 0.84
C GLN A 49 2.11 -8.61 -0.28
N ALA A 50 1.71 -8.38 -1.54
CA ALA A 50 2.39 -8.96 -2.69
C ALA A 50 3.86 -8.52 -2.77
N ILE A 51 4.17 -7.22 -2.60
CA ILE A 51 5.54 -6.70 -2.59
C ILE A 51 6.35 -7.36 -1.47
N ARG A 52 5.82 -7.41 -0.24
CA ARG A 52 6.49 -8.04 0.90
C ARG A 52 6.81 -9.50 0.63
N GLU A 53 5.90 -10.25 0.01
CA GLU A 53 6.12 -11.64 -0.38
C GLU A 53 7.18 -11.77 -1.48
N ALA A 54 7.08 -10.98 -2.56
CA ALA A 54 8.05 -10.99 -3.65
C ALA A 54 9.47 -10.68 -3.17
N CYS A 55 9.64 -9.66 -2.34
CA CYS A 55 10.93 -9.29 -1.77
C CYS A 55 11.52 -10.42 -0.91
N ARG A 56 10.70 -11.08 -0.08
CA ARG A 56 11.15 -12.25 0.72
C ARG A 56 11.56 -13.41 -0.18
N LYS A 57 10.81 -13.70 -1.23
CA LYS A 57 11.07 -14.82 -2.14
C LYS A 57 12.33 -14.59 -2.99
N LEU A 58 12.56 -13.36 -3.43
CA LEU A 58 13.71 -13.01 -4.29
C LEU A 58 14.96 -12.58 -3.50
N GLY A 59 14.83 -12.31 -2.19
CA GLY A 59 15.95 -11.85 -1.36
C GLY A 59 16.45 -10.45 -1.72
N LYS A 60 15.62 -9.62 -2.36
CA LYS A 60 15.94 -8.25 -2.80
C LYS A 60 14.74 -7.33 -2.63
N THR A 61 14.97 -6.03 -2.54
CA THR A 61 13.92 -4.99 -2.42
C THR A 61 13.58 -4.32 -3.74
N VAL A 62 14.43 -4.50 -4.76
CA VAL A 62 14.23 -3.95 -6.11
C VAL A 62 13.59 -5.02 -7.00
N LEU A 63 12.42 -4.69 -7.54
CA LEU A 63 11.53 -5.53 -8.35
C LEU A 63 11.35 -4.93 -9.76
N ASP A 64 12.40 -4.31 -10.31
CA ASP A 64 12.36 -3.63 -11.61
C ASP A 64 12.31 -4.57 -12.82
N ASP A 65 12.51 -5.86 -12.57
CA ASP A 65 12.31 -6.99 -13.48
C ASP A 65 10.95 -7.68 -13.30
N CYS A 66 10.05 -7.09 -12.50
CA CYS A 66 8.72 -7.60 -12.22
C CYS A 66 7.63 -6.64 -12.72
N GLU A 67 6.44 -7.19 -12.93
CA GLU A 67 5.22 -6.44 -13.24
C GLU A 67 4.16 -6.72 -12.16
N MET A 68 3.36 -5.72 -11.81
CA MET A 68 2.26 -5.87 -10.86
C MET A 68 0.90 -5.77 -11.55
N PHE A 69 -0.03 -6.63 -11.16
CA PHE A 69 -1.43 -6.58 -11.57
C PHE A 69 -2.30 -6.51 -10.31
N ALA A 70 -3.11 -5.46 -10.18
CA ALA A 70 -3.97 -5.20 -9.04
C ALA A 70 -5.45 -5.23 -9.44
N SER A 71 -6.32 -5.68 -8.54
CA SER A 71 -7.77 -5.67 -8.80
C SER A 71 -8.36 -4.26 -8.80
N GLY A 72 -7.76 -3.35 -8.04
CA GLY A 72 -8.12 -1.93 -7.98
C GLY A 72 -6.92 -1.04 -8.25
N GLU A 73 -7.17 0.19 -8.67
CA GLU A 73 -6.15 1.22 -8.82
C GLU A 73 -5.39 1.44 -7.48
N PRO A 74 -4.04 1.48 -7.48
CA PRO A 74 -3.28 1.62 -6.25
C PRO A 74 -3.52 2.96 -5.55
N CYS A 75 -3.79 2.92 -4.24
CA CYS A 75 -3.87 4.15 -3.44
C CYS A 75 -2.48 4.80 -3.26
N SER A 76 -2.44 6.03 -2.73
CA SER A 76 -1.17 6.78 -2.55
C SER A 76 -0.09 6.03 -1.78
N MET A 77 -0.46 5.27 -0.75
CA MET A 77 0.46 4.41 0.01
C MET A 77 1.03 3.28 -0.87
N CYS A 78 0.17 2.53 -1.55
CA CYS A 78 0.57 1.43 -2.42
C CYS A 78 1.41 1.94 -3.59
N MET A 79 1.02 3.05 -4.20
CA MET A 79 1.77 3.71 -5.27
C MET A 79 3.17 4.14 -4.81
N GLY A 80 3.31 4.69 -3.60
CA GLY A 80 4.62 4.98 -3.02
C GLY A 80 5.48 3.73 -2.88
N ALA A 81 4.92 2.63 -2.37
CA ALA A 81 5.63 1.36 -2.24
C ALA A 81 6.05 0.76 -3.59
N ILE A 82 5.17 0.84 -4.61
CA ILE A 82 5.45 0.40 -5.98
C ILE A 82 6.64 1.18 -6.56
N GLN A 83 6.68 2.51 -6.37
CA GLN A 83 7.80 3.33 -6.80
C GLN A 83 9.10 2.99 -6.07
N TRP A 84 9.06 2.84 -4.74
CA TRP A 84 10.24 2.44 -3.95
C TRP A 84 10.77 1.05 -4.31
N ALA A 85 9.90 0.13 -4.70
CA ALA A 85 10.27 -1.20 -5.18
C ALA A 85 10.79 -1.19 -6.63
N GLY A 86 10.65 -0.09 -7.38
CA GLY A 86 11.24 0.06 -8.71
C GLY A 86 10.46 -0.60 -9.84
N PHE A 87 9.18 -0.94 -9.67
CA PHE A 87 8.35 -1.47 -10.75
C PHE A 87 8.30 -0.50 -11.94
N ARG A 88 8.38 -1.05 -13.16
CA ARG A 88 8.29 -0.26 -14.39
C ARG A 88 6.86 -0.12 -14.92
N ALA A 89 5.99 -1.05 -14.53
CA ALA A 89 4.58 -1.04 -14.90
C ALA A 89 3.72 -1.65 -13.78
N VAL A 90 2.54 -1.07 -13.59
CA VAL A 90 1.45 -1.63 -12.80
C VAL A 90 0.16 -1.58 -13.63
N TRP A 91 -0.60 -2.65 -13.60
CA TRP A 91 -1.87 -2.78 -14.28
C TRP A 91 -2.98 -2.90 -13.24
N PHE A 92 -4.13 -2.27 -13.46
CA PHE A 92 -5.27 -2.37 -12.56
C PHE A 92 -6.58 -2.58 -13.32
N ALA A 93 -7.56 -3.22 -12.66
CA ALA A 93 -8.84 -3.56 -13.27
C ALA A 93 -9.98 -2.55 -12.97
N ALA A 94 -10.14 -2.13 -11.72
CA ALA A 94 -11.18 -1.19 -11.30
C ALA A 94 -10.57 0.16 -10.86
N ALA A 95 -11.14 1.27 -11.31
CA ALA A 95 -10.64 2.61 -10.98
C ALA A 95 -11.03 3.04 -9.56
N MET A 96 -10.28 3.97 -8.96
CA MET A 96 -10.60 4.47 -7.62
C MET A 96 -11.99 5.10 -7.53
N GLU A 97 -12.46 5.78 -8.58
CA GLU A 97 -13.80 6.38 -8.60
C GLU A 97 -14.92 5.33 -8.49
N GLU A 98 -14.68 4.11 -8.99
CA GLU A 98 -15.62 3.00 -8.88
C GLU A 98 -15.64 2.46 -7.44
N SER A 99 -14.47 2.38 -6.80
CA SER A 99 -14.32 2.01 -5.39
C SER A 99 -15.01 3.03 -4.46
N GLU A 100 -14.87 4.32 -4.74
CA GLU A 100 -15.51 5.40 -3.98
C GLU A 100 -17.04 5.34 -4.03
N ARG A 101 -17.62 5.05 -5.20
CA ARG A 101 -19.07 4.88 -5.37
C ARG A 101 -19.64 3.75 -4.51
N LEU A 102 -18.83 2.76 -4.19
CA LEU A 102 -19.18 1.62 -3.34
C LEU A 102 -18.93 1.90 -1.85
N GLY A 103 -18.49 3.10 -1.48
CA GLY A 103 -18.20 3.48 -0.10
C GLY A 103 -16.91 2.87 0.45
N LEU A 104 -16.06 2.32 -0.42
CA LEU A 104 -14.77 1.72 -0.06
C LEU A 104 -13.71 2.82 0.07
N LYS A 105 -13.90 3.69 1.07
CA LYS A 105 -13.03 4.83 1.38
C LYS A 105 -12.34 4.63 2.73
N PRO A 106 -11.18 5.26 2.96
CA PRO A 106 -10.54 5.24 4.27
C PRO A 106 -11.46 5.77 5.37
N ALA A 107 -11.31 5.22 6.59
CA ALA A 107 -12.20 5.45 7.73
C ALA A 107 -12.26 6.92 8.21
N LYS A 108 -11.17 7.66 8.00
CA LYS A 108 -11.15 9.11 8.00
C LYS A 108 -10.75 9.51 6.57
N GLY A 109 -11.35 10.55 6.03
CA GLY A 109 -11.02 11.02 4.67
C GLY A 109 -9.51 11.18 4.48
N VAL A 110 -9.07 11.24 3.23
CA VAL A 110 -7.66 11.53 2.87
C VAL A 110 -7.25 12.98 3.18
N ASP A 111 -7.83 13.58 4.24
CA ASP A 111 -7.51 14.92 4.67
C ASP A 111 -6.01 15.01 4.98
N MET A 112 -5.40 16.09 4.50
CA MET A 112 -3.99 16.34 4.74
C MET A 112 -3.74 16.48 6.25
N ILE A 113 -3.00 15.52 6.81
CA ILE A 113 -2.53 15.59 8.19
C ILE A 113 -1.47 16.71 8.25
N PRO A 114 -1.55 17.65 9.21
CA PRO A 114 -0.52 18.67 9.37
C PRO A 114 0.86 18.02 9.63
N VAL A 115 1.80 18.21 8.70
CA VAL A 115 3.19 17.79 8.85
C VAL A 115 4.02 19.03 9.19
N GLN A 116 4.66 19.03 10.36
CA GLN A 116 5.49 20.15 10.81
C GLN A 116 6.95 19.72 10.83
N LYS A 117 7.81 20.50 10.17
CA LYS A 117 9.26 20.30 10.22
C LYS A 117 9.79 20.82 11.56
N LEU A 118 10.45 19.96 12.32
CA LEU A 118 11.21 20.38 13.50
C LEU A 118 12.56 20.96 13.06
N GLU A 119 12.84 22.21 13.40
CA GLU A 119 14.15 22.81 13.17
C GLU A 119 15.16 22.28 14.20
N MET A 120 16.16 21.52 13.74
CA MET A 120 17.21 20.92 14.57
C MET A 120 18.52 21.70 14.40
N ASN A 121 18.72 22.73 15.23
CA ASN A 121 19.89 23.61 15.17
C ASN A 121 21.18 22.97 15.73
N ASP A 122 21.03 21.90 16.51
CA ASP A 122 22.15 21.13 17.06
C ASP A 122 22.70 20.19 15.97
N ARG A 123 23.88 20.52 15.45
CA ARG A 123 24.56 19.78 14.39
C ARG A 123 24.78 18.30 14.72
N GLU A 124 24.94 17.96 16.01
CA GLU A 124 25.23 16.58 16.43
C GLU A 124 23.99 15.70 16.46
N LYS A 125 22.80 16.30 16.54
CA LYS A 125 21.50 15.60 16.63
C LYS A 125 20.76 15.50 15.29
N HIS A 126 21.28 16.12 14.23
CA HIS A 126 20.65 16.07 12.92
C HIS A 126 20.73 14.66 12.30
N PRO A 127 19.61 13.99 11.98
CA PRO A 127 19.60 12.56 11.59
C PRO A 127 20.53 12.20 10.42
N PHE A 128 20.55 13.02 9.37
CA PHE A 128 21.41 12.75 8.21
C PHE A 128 22.90 12.93 8.50
N ARG A 129 23.27 13.82 9.44
CA ARG A 129 24.67 13.99 9.86
C ARG A 129 25.12 12.84 10.77
N LEU A 130 24.20 12.35 11.60
CA LEU A 130 24.43 11.14 12.38
C LEU A 130 24.67 9.95 11.44
N TRP A 131 23.83 9.78 10.40
CA TRP A 131 24.02 8.74 9.39
C TRP A 131 25.37 8.82 8.67
N GLU A 132 25.76 10.00 8.17
CA GLU A 132 27.08 10.22 7.52
C GLU A 132 28.26 9.76 8.38
N ARG A 133 28.22 10.03 9.70
CA ARG A 133 29.28 9.60 10.63
C ARG A 133 29.30 8.10 10.84
N LEU A 134 28.13 7.46 10.97
CA LEU A 134 28.04 6.00 11.15
C LEU A 134 28.66 5.27 9.96
N GLN A 135 28.50 5.80 8.74
CA GLN A 135 29.09 5.25 7.52
C GLN A 135 30.61 5.43 7.42
N GLN A 136 31.22 6.29 8.24
CA GLN A 136 32.69 6.52 8.27
C GLN A 136 33.41 5.70 9.34
N GLN A 137 32.67 4.94 10.15
CA GLN A 137 33.20 4.11 11.24
C GLN A 137 33.23 2.60 10.90
N GLU A 138 32.87 2.24 9.67
CA GLU A 138 32.97 0.89 9.08
C GLU A 138 34.18 0.81 8.14
#